data_AF-A0A1H7X4Q3-F1
#
_entry.id   AF-A0A1H7X4Q3-F1
#
_cell.length_a   1.000
_cell.length_b   1.000
_cell.length_c   1.000
_cell.angle_alpha   90.00
_cell.angle_beta   90.00
_cell.angle_gamma   90.00
#
_symmetry.space_group_name_H-M   'P 1'
#
loop_
_entity.id
_entity.type
_entity.pdbx_description
1 polymer ?
#
loop_
_entity_poly.entity_id
_entity_poly.type
_entity_poly.pdbx_seq_one_letter_code
_entity_poly.pdbx_strand_id
1 'polypeptide(L)'
;MKHLYILLIIILLSSCKKQCEVCEVLKNGQMIEQYESCDEDGMKASKSICEEMAKLQDSECKCHKKDKLKTNTKLEEKVLTTIEDARNYVTESFNDKEETLMISDELNDAMGLNMAIIADGILKKGYMPNGFEQKDGYRIYKYQKD
;
A
#
# COMPACT_ATOMS: atom_id res chain seq x y z
N MET A 1 -37.21 -11.83 18.84
CA MET A 1 -37.02 -12.18 17.40
C MET A 1 -36.30 -11.12 16.56
N LYS A 2 -35.67 -10.07 17.13
CA LYS A 2 -34.88 -9.08 16.37
C LYS A 2 -33.36 -9.33 16.38
N HIS A 3 -32.87 -10.19 17.27
CA HIS A 3 -31.43 -10.49 17.39
C HIS A 3 -30.92 -11.59 16.45
N LEU A 4 -31.81 -12.38 15.83
CA LEU A 4 -31.41 -13.47 14.92
C LEU A 4 -31.03 -12.95 13.52
N TYR A 5 -31.55 -11.80 13.09
CA TYR A 5 -31.27 -11.21 11.77
C TYR A 5 -29.91 -10.51 11.71
N ILE A 6 -29.39 -10.02 12.84
CA ILE A 6 -28.10 -9.32 12.90
C ILE A 6 -26.93 -10.30 12.80
N LEU A 7 -27.07 -11.51 13.37
CA LEU A 7 -26.06 -12.57 13.25
C LEU A 7 -25.93 -13.12 11.81
N LEU A 8 -27.01 -13.15 11.03
CA LEU A 8 -26.99 -13.61 9.63
C LEU A 8 -26.32 -12.61 8.67
N ILE A 9 -26.39 -11.31 8.96
CA ILE A 9 -25.71 -10.28 8.14
C ILE A 9 -24.20 -10.26 8.43
N ILE A 10 -23.78 -10.53 9.66
CA ILE A 10 -22.35 -10.64 10.01
C ILE A 10 -21.72 -11.85 9.31
N ILE A 11 -22.46 -12.96 9.15
CA ILE A 11 -21.96 -14.15 8.45
C ILE A 11 -21.84 -13.91 6.93
N LEU A 12 -22.66 -13.05 6.32
CA LEU A 12 -22.55 -12.72 4.89
C LEU A 12 -21.43 -11.72 4.56
N LEU A 13 -20.96 -10.94 5.53
CA LEU A 13 -19.74 -10.11 5.38
C LEU A 13 -18.45 -10.88 5.72
N SER A 14 -18.54 -12.15 6.13
CA SER A 14 -17.41 -12.97 6.59
C SER A 14 -16.77 -13.87 5.52
N SER A 15 -17.23 -13.87 4.26
CA SER A 15 -16.78 -14.86 3.24
C SER A 15 -16.06 -14.27 2.02
N CYS A 16 -15.17 -13.30 2.22
CA CYS A 16 -14.17 -12.99 1.19
C CYS A 16 -12.83 -12.58 1.80
N LYS A 17 -12.28 -13.41 2.69
CA LYS A 17 -10.82 -13.48 2.82
C LYS A 17 -10.29 -14.14 1.53
N LYS A 18 -10.20 -13.38 0.43
CA LYS A 18 -9.48 -13.84 -0.76
C LYS A 18 -8.02 -13.96 -0.35
N GLN A 19 -7.55 -15.20 -0.20
CA GLN A 19 -6.15 -15.51 -0.04
C GLN A 19 -5.49 -15.20 -1.39
N CYS A 20 -4.58 -14.25 -1.42
CA CYS A 20 -3.87 -13.87 -2.62
C CYS A 20 -2.54 -14.62 -2.68
N GLU A 21 -2.00 -14.82 -3.86
CA GLU A 21 -0.63 -15.30 -4.06
C GLU A 21 0.19 -14.17 -4.66
N VAL A 22 1.38 -13.94 -4.10
CA VAL A 22 2.35 -12.99 -4.61
C VAL A 22 3.57 -13.79 -5.08
N CYS A 23 3.98 -13.56 -6.32
CA CYS A 23 5.16 -14.16 -6.93
C CYS A 23 6.18 -13.07 -7.27
N GLU A 24 7.41 -13.27 -6.82
CA GLU A 24 8.53 -12.31 -6.95
C GLU A 24 9.66 -12.94 -7.79
N VAL A 25 10.16 -12.20 -8.77
CA VAL A 25 11.41 -12.54 -9.47
C VAL A 25 12.56 -11.86 -8.73
N LEU A 26 13.55 -12.65 -8.31
CA LEU A 26 14.71 -12.23 -7.53
C LEU A 26 15.99 -12.47 -8.31
N LYS A 27 16.83 -11.44 -8.45
CA LYS A 27 18.19 -11.58 -8.99
C LYS A 27 19.19 -11.18 -7.91
N ASN A 28 20.12 -12.07 -7.57
CA ASN A 28 21.07 -11.85 -6.46
C ASN A 28 20.39 -11.44 -5.13
N GLY A 29 19.19 -11.96 -4.87
CA GLY A 29 18.40 -11.63 -3.68
C GLY A 29 17.66 -10.29 -3.71
N GLN A 30 17.72 -9.53 -4.81
CA GLN A 30 16.95 -8.30 -5.01
C GLN A 30 15.71 -8.56 -5.88
N MET A 31 14.56 -8.05 -5.45
CA MET A 31 13.31 -8.12 -6.22
C MET A 31 13.38 -7.21 -7.43
N ILE A 32 13.09 -7.77 -8.61
CA ILE A 32 13.08 -7.05 -9.88
C ILE A 32 11.70 -6.99 -10.53
N GLU A 33 10.82 -7.93 -10.20
CA GLU A 33 9.45 -7.95 -10.71
C GLU A 33 8.53 -8.69 -9.75
N GLN A 34 7.26 -8.27 -9.66
CA GLN A 34 6.27 -8.82 -8.75
C GLN A 34 4.91 -8.97 -9.45
N TYR A 35 4.24 -10.09 -9.18
CA TYR A 35 2.89 -10.39 -9.67
C TYR A 35 2.00 -10.79 -8.50
N GLU A 36 0.83 -10.15 -8.36
CA GLU A 36 -0.17 -10.48 -7.34
C GLU A 36 -1.50 -10.86 -8.00
N SER A 37 -2.08 -11.99 -7.59
CA SER A 37 -3.44 -12.37 -7.96
C SER A 37 -4.18 -12.98 -6.78
N CYS A 38 -5.50 -12.78 -6.76
CA CYS A 38 -6.40 -13.22 -5.70
C CYS A 38 -7.53 -14.14 -6.21
N ASP A 39 -7.42 -14.64 -7.44
CA ASP A 39 -8.30 -15.64 -8.04
C ASP A 39 -7.47 -16.86 -8.51
N GLU A 40 -8.05 -18.05 -8.50
CA GLU A 40 -7.30 -19.30 -8.73
C GLU A 40 -6.61 -19.37 -10.09
N ASP A 41 -7.23 -18.80 -11.13
CA ASP A 41 -6.69 -18.84 -12.48
C ASP A 41 -5.58 -17.80 -12.64
N GLY A 42 -5.77 -16.60 -12.08
CA GLY A 42 -4.75 -15.58 -12.01
C GLY A 42 -3.53 -16.00 -11.18
N MET A 43 -3.70 -16.72 -10.07
CA MET A 43 -2.56 -17.25 -9.28
C MET A 43 -1.72 -18.22 -10.11
N LYS A 44 -2.34 -19.14 -10.85
CA LYS A 44 -1.62 -20.06 -11.76
C LYS A 44 -0.88 -19.29 -12.86
N ALA A 45 -1.52 -18.27 -13.44
CA ALA A 45 -0.92 -17.43 -14.46
C ALA A 45 0.29 -16.65 -13.91
N SER A 46 0.15 -16.00 -12.76
CA SER A 46 1.23 -15.26 -12.10
C SER A 46 2.44 -16.15 -11.79
N LYS A 47 2.20 -17.38 -11.32
CA LYS A 47 3.28 -18.35 -11.09
C LYS A 47 3.99 -18.76 -12.39
N SER A 48 3.23 -19.07 -13.44
CA SER A 48 3.80 -19.44 -14.74
C SER A 48 4.67 -18.32 -15.32
N ILE A 49 4.19 -17.08 -15.26
CA ILE A 49 4.91 -15.90 -15.75
C ILE A 49 6.20 -15.70 -14.95
N CYS A 50 6.12 -15.77 -13.62
CA CYS A 50 7.28 -15.60 -12.75
C CYS A 50 8.36 -16.66 -13.02
N GLU A 51 7.99 -17.93 -13.21
CA GLU A 51 8.93 -18.99 -13.56
C GLU A 51 9.58 -18.79 -14.95
N GLU A 52 8.83 -18.27 -15.92
CA GLU A 52 9.33 -18.01 -17.28
C GLU A 52 10.32 -16.83 -17.29
N MET A 53 9.98 -15.75 -16.59
CA MET A 53 10.82 -14.57 -16.44
C MET A 53 12.10 -14.87 -15.68
N ALA A 54 12.02 -15.70 -14.63
CA ALA A 54 13.17 -16.18 -13.89
C ALA A 54 14.18 -16.91 -14.80
N LYS A 55 13.69 -17.77 -15.71
CA LYS A 55 14.55 -18.48 -16.67
C LYS A 55 15.23 -17.55 -17.67
N LEU A 56 14.51 -16.55 -18.18
CA LEU A 56 15.05 -15.60 -19.15
C LEU A 56 16.16 -14.72 -18.56
N GLN A 57 16.10 -14.46 -17.26
CA GLN A 57 16.95 -13.47 -16.60
C GLN A 57 18.05 -14.05 -15.70
N ASP A 58 18.17 -15.39 -15.65
CA ASP A 58 19.03 -16.11 -14.70
C ASP A 58 18.74 -15.67 -13.25
N SER A 59 17.45 -15.73 -12.90
CA SER A 59 16.87 -15.26 -11.65
C SER A 59 16.07 -16.37 -10.97
N GLU A 60 15.69 -16.16 -9.71
CA GLU A 60 14.82 -17.06 -8.95
C GLU A 60 13.38 -16.54 -8.92
N CYS A 61 12.38 -17.42 -9.04
CA CYS A 61 10.99 -17.08 -8.76
C CYS A 61 10.60 -17.58 -7.36
N LYS A 62 10.02 -16.72 -6.51
CA LYS A 62 9.47 -17.10 -5.20
C LYS A 62 8.03 -16.66 -5.07
N CYS A 63 7.12 -17.63 -4.87
CA CYS A 63 5.71 -17.37 -4.64
C CYS A 63 5.33 -17.68 -3.18
N HIS A 64 4.54 -16.81 -2.57
CA HIS A 64 4.03 -17.01 -1.22
C HIS A 64 2.56 -16.60 -1.11
N LYS A 65 1.83 -17.31 -0.24
CA LYS A 65 0.44 -16.97 0.08
C LYS A 65 0.41 -15.74 0.96
N LYS A 66 -0.31 -14.72 0.51
CA LYS A 66 -0.60 -13.50 1.23
C LYS A 66 -2.06 -13.54 1.66
N ASP A 67 -2.27 -13.82 2.94
CA ASP A 67 -3.56 -13.49 3.54
C ASP A 67 -3.76 -11.98 3.38
N LYS A 68 -4.96 -11.51 3.00
CA LYS A 68 -5.31 -10.09 3.14
C LYS A 68 -5.38 -9.75 4.63
N LEU A 69 -4.21 -9.65 5.25
CA LEU A 69 -4.02 -9.14 6.59
C LEU A 69 -2.75 -8.29 6.57
N LYS A 70 -3.01 -6.98 6.45
CA LYS A 70 -2.17 -5.86 6.89
C LYS A 70 -0.74 -5.92 6.40
N THR A 71 -0.44 -5.05 5.44
CA THR A 71 0.91 -4.48 5.27
C THR A 71 1.39 -3.88 6.58
N ASN A 72 1.88 -4.73 7.49
CA ASN A 72 2.84 -4.39 8.53
C ASN A 72 4.25 -4.28 7.90
N THR A 73 4.31 -3.72 6.69
CA THR A 73 5.54 -3.16 6.15
C THR A 73 5.50 -1.69 6.51
N LYS A 74 5.84 -1.43 7.77
CA LYS A 74 6.51 -0.22 8.22
C LYS A 74 7.33 0.35 7.05
N LEU A 75 6.93 1.52 6.55
CA LEU A 75 7.60 2.32 5.51
C LEU A 75 8.37 1.50 4.47
N GLU A 76 7.73 1.13 3.36
CA GLU A 76 8.46 1.40 2.13
C GLU A 76 8.58 2.93 2.07
N GLU A 77 9.79 3.42 2.29
CA GLU A 77 10.21 4.83 2.27
C GLU A 77 10.08 5.40 0.85
N LYS A 78 8.87 5.35 0.28
CA LYS A 78 8.59 5.85 -1.05
C LYS A 78 8.37 7.35 -0.96
N VAL A 79 9.37 8.10 -1.44
CA VAL A 79 9.21 9.53 -1.70
C VAL A 79 8.17 9.70 -2.81
N LEU A 80 7.08 10.39 -2.49
CA LEU A 80 6.00 10.68 -3.41
C LEU A 80 6.33 11.96 -4.17
N THR A 81 6.35 11.87 -5.49
CA THR A 81 6.74 12.96 -6.40
C THR A 81 5.56 13.57 -7.13
N THR A 82 4.38 12.92 -7.09
CA THR A 82 3.16 13.40 -7.75
C THR A 82 2.01 13.56 -6.74
N ILE A 83 1.10 14.50 -7.03
CA ILE A 83 -0.11 14.73 -6.21
C ILE A 83 -1.00 13.49 -6.21
N GLU A 84 -1.14 12.83 -7.37
CA GLU A 84 -2.00 11.66 -7.52
C GLU A 84 -1.52 10.49 -6.67
N ASP A 85 -0.22 10.16 -6.74
CA ASP A 85 0.36 9.10 -5.91
C ASP A 85 0.18 9.39 -4.42
N ALA A 86 0.39 10.66 -4.01
CA ALA A 86 0.22 11.04 -2.63
C ALA A 86 -1.23 10.90 -2.15
N ARG A 87 -2.21 11.28 -2.97
CA ARG A 87 -3.64 11.13 -2.64
C ARG A 87 -4.08 9.67 -2.59
N ASN A 88 -3.61 8.86 -3.53
CA ASN A 88 -3.90 7.43 -3.58
C ASN A 88 -3.28 6.75 -2.35
N TYR A 89 -2.02 7.07 -2.03
CA TYR A 89 -1.36 6.57 -0.83
C TYR A 89 -2.12 6.92 0.44
N VAL A 90 -2.53 8.19 0.61
CA VAL A 90 -3.35 8.61 1.75
C VAL A 90 -4.64 7.80 1.81
N THR A 91 -5.31 7.57 0.67
CA THR A 91 -6.58 6.85 0.61
C THR A 91 -6.44 5.37 0.97
N GLU A 92 -5.37 4.72 0.53
CA GLU A 92 -5.19 3.28 0.66
C GLU A 92 -4.48 2.89 1.96
N SER A 93 -3.53 3.71 2.42
CA SER A 93 -2.56 3.30 3.44
C SER A 93 -2.80 3.92 4.82
N PHE A 94 -3.39 5.12 4.93
CA PHE A 94 -3.61 5.78 6.23
C PHE A 94 -4.68 5.05 7.06
N ASN A 95 -4.25 4.13 7.91
CA ASN A 95 -5.10 3.23 8.69
C ASN A 95 -4.65 3.07 10.16
N ASP A 96 -3.47 3.57 10.52
CA ASP A 96 -2.90 3.47 11.86
C ASP A 96 -3.14 4.74 12.70
N LYS A 97 -2.73 4.72 13.97
CA LYS A 97 -2.88 5.88 14.86
C LYS A 97 -1.92 7.01 14.48
N GLU A 98 -0.75 6.65 14.00
CA GLU A 98 0.31 7.57 13.59
C GLU A 98 0.74 7.18 12.18
N GLU A 99 0.86 8.18 11.31
CA GLU A 99 1.13 8.00 9.89
C GLU A 99 2.20 8.97 9.43
N THR A 100 2.93 8.60 8.38
CA THR A 100 3.97 9.44 7.79
C THR A 100 3.81 9.53 6.27
N LEU A 101 4.15 10.69 5.72
CA LEU A 101 4.13 10.94 4.28
C LEU A 101 5.46 11.57 3.84
N MET A 102 6.18 10.90 2.95
CA MET A 102 7.41 11.42 2.35
C MET A 102 7.06 12.13 1.05
N ILE A 103 7.26 13.44 1.00
CA ILE A 103 6.91 14.28 -0.14
C ILE A 103 8.19 14.88 -0.72
N SER A 104 8.43 14.72 -2.02
CA SER A 104 9.59 15.34 -2.67
C SER A 104 9.54 16.87 -2.53
N ASP A 105 10.71 17.50 -2.47
CA ASP A 105 10.77 18.95 -2.38
C ASP A 105 10.15 19.62 -3.62
N GLU A 106 10.24 18.98 -4.79
CA GLU A 106 9.62 19.45 -6.04
C GLU A 106 8.09 19.44 -5.99
N LEU A 107 7.49 18.45 -5.32
CA LEU A 107 6.04 18.38 -5.13
C LEU A 107 5.56 19.47 -4.15
N ASN A 108 6.45 19.96 -3.29
CA ASN A 108 6.16 21.00 -2.30
C ASN A 108 6.30 22.39 -2.93
N ASP A 109 5.26 22.84 -3.63
CA ASP A 109 5.28 24.12 -4.32
C ASP A 109 5.38 25.31 -3.35
N ALA A 110 5.95 26.41 -3.83
CA ALA A 110 6.19 27.61 -3.03
C ALA A 110 4.92 28.23 -2.42
N MET A 111 3.74 27.96 -3.01
CA MET A 111 2.46 28.45 -2.50
C MET A 111 1.78 27.46 -1.53
N GLY A 112 2.30 26.24 -1.41
CA GLY A 112 1.73 25.16 -0.59
C GLY A 112 0.43 24.58 -1.14
N LEU A 113 0.09 24.81 -2.41
CA LEU A 113 -1.16 24.37 -3.00
C LEU A 113 -1.26 22.84 -3.10
N ASN A 114 -0.18 22.18 -3.52
CA ASN A 114 -0.11 20.73 -3.65
C ASN A 114 -0.31 20.07 -2.28
N MET A 115 0.34 20.60 -1.25
CA MET A 115 0.16 20.13 0.13
C MET A 115 -1.26 20.38 0.64
N ALA A 116 -1.90 21.50 0.29
CA ALA A 116 -3.30 21.75 0.66
C ALA A 116 -4.26 20.70 0.04
N ILE A 117 -4.03 20.33 -1.24
CA ILE A 117 -4.81 19.29 -1.93
C ILE A 117 -4.63 17.92 -1.27
N ILE A 118 -3.40 17.57 -0.91
CA ILE A 118 -3.10 16.29 -0.23
C ILE A 118 -3.70 16.29 1.18
N ALA A 119 -3.50 17.38 1.93
CA ALA A 119 -3.96 17.51 3.31
C ALA A 119 -5.48 17.45 3.46
N ASP A 120 -6.25 17.93 2.48
CA ASP A 120 -7.72 17.79 2.48
C ASP A 120 -8.16 16.32 2.64
N GLY A 121 -7.49 15.39 1.94
CA GLY A 121 -7.76 13.95 2.08
C GLY A 121 -7.36 13.39 3.45
N ILE A 122 -6.23 13.85 3.99
CA ILE A 122 -5.70 13.43 5.30
C ILE A 122 -6.64 13.87 6.42
N LEU A 123 -7.07 15.14 6.40
CA LEU A 123 -8.00 15.71 7.37
C LEU A 123 -9.38 15.03 7.32
N LYS A 124 -9.88 14.73 6.11
CA LYS A 124 -11.15 13.97 5.93
C LYS A 124 -11.10 12.57 6.57
N LYS A 125 -9.91 11.98 6.69
CA LYS A 125 -9.69 10.71 7.39
C LYS A 125 -9.55 10.85 8.92
N GLY A 126 -9.57 12.08 9.43
CA GLY A 126 -9.49 12.40 10.85
C GLY A 126 -8.07 12.49 11.41
N TYR A 127 -7.05 12.62 10.56
CA TYR A 127 -5.67 12.80 11.00
C TYR A 127 -5.34 14.29 11.13
N MET A 128 -4.51 14.63 12.12
CA MET A 128 -3.99 15.97 12.35
C MET A 128 -2.47 16.00 12.13
N PRO A 129 -1.91 17.12 11.61
CA PRO A 129 -0.47 17.29 11.49
C PRO A 129 0.24 17.18 12.85
N ASN A 130 1.34 16.43 12.89
CA ASN A 130 2.18 16.19 14.06
C ASN A 130 3.66 16.50 13.76
N GLY A 131 3.88 17.61 13.06
CA GLY A 131 5.23 18.08 12.69
C GLY A 131 5.78 17.48 11.40
N PHE A 132 7.01 17.85 11.09
CA PHE A 132 7.72 17.38 9.91
C PHE A 132 9.24 17.32 10.15
N GLU A 133 9.92 16.60 9.28
CA GLU A 133 11.38 16.53 9.22
C GLU A 133 11.83 16.78 7.77
N GLN A 134 12.75 17.72 7.58
CA GLN A 134 13.35 17.98 6.27
C GLN A 134 14.55 17.03 6.06
N LYS A 135 14.58 16.38 4.90
CA LYS A 135 15.71 15.57 4.40
C LYS A 135 16.24 16.17 3.10
N ASP A 136 17.31 15.60 2.57
CA ASP A 136 17.84 16.00 1.27
C ASP A 136 16.91 15.52 0.15
N GLY A 137 16.28 16.46 -0.56
CA GLY A 137 15.38 16.20 -1.68
C GLY A 137 13.92 15.86 -1.32
N TYR A 138 13.58 15.76 -0.03
CA TYR A 138 12.20 15.47 0.41
C TYR A 138 11.93 15.87 1.86
N ARG A 139 10.65 15.94 2.23
CA ARG A 139 10.16 16.21 3.57
C ARG A 139 9.27 15.07 4.08
N ILE A 140 9.50 14.66 5.32
CA ILE A 140 8.69 13.68 6.04
C ILE A 140 7.65 14.42 6.86
N TYR A 141 6.39 14.35 6.48
CA TYR A 141 5.26 14.86 7.26
C TYR A 141 4.73 13.79 8.19
N LYS A 142 4.50 14.13 9.46
CA LYS A 142 3.98 13.23 10.48
C LYS A 142 2.54 13.61 10.79
N TYR A 143 1.70 12.62 11.03
CA TYR A 143 0.29 12.80 11.34
C TYR A 143 -0.13 11.88 12.47
N GLN A 144 -1.12 12.30 13.24
CA GLN A 144 -1.71 11.51 14.32
C GLN A 144 -3.23 11.59 14.28
N LYS A 145 -3.88 10.50 14.67
CA LYS A 145 -5.33 10.43 14.85
C LYS A 145 -5.64 10.49 16.35
N ASP A 146 -6.58 11.36 16.72
CA ASP A 146 -7.10 11.46 18.09
C ASP A 146 -7.89 10.20 18.49
#